data_AF-A0A2V5R2L0-F1
#
_entry.id   AF-A0A2V5R2L0-F1
#
_cell.length_a   1.000
_cell.length_b   1.000
_cell.length_c   1.000
_cell.angle_alpha   90.00
_cell.angle_beta   90.00
_cell.angle_gamma   90.00
#
_symmetry.space_group_name_H-M   'P 1'
#
loop_
_entity.id
_entity.type
_entity.pdbx_description
1 polymer ?
#
loop_
_entity_poly.entity_id
_entity_poly.type
_entity_poly.pdbx_seq_one_letter_code
_entity_poly.pdbx_strand_id
1 'polypeptide(L)'
;GDIIQSFFFSPKEPVAGWILAAGPVFLYPSATDPLVGSEKWGTGPTGLILKQTGGWTYGILANQIWSFAGDVERRSVNATFVQPFIAYTTKTKTTFGFNTESTYNWNDSQ
;
A
#
# COMPACT_ATOMS: atom_id res chain seq x y z
N GLY A 1 10.28 9.73 -10.02
CA GLY A 1 9.67 9.03 -8.88
C GLY A 1 10.00 7.57 -8.97
N ASP A 2 10.10 6.92 -7.82
CA ASP A 2 10.32 5.47 -7.74
C ASP A 2 9.01 4.70 -8.04
N ILE A 3 9.13 3.48 -8.53
CA ILE A 3 7.98 2.59 -8.76
C ILE A 3 7.75 1.75 -7.51
N ILE A 4 6.51 1.73 -7.01
CA ILE A 4 6.03 0.78 -6.01
C ILE A 4 5.10 -0.22 -6.69
N GLN A 5 5.43 -1.51 -6.62
CA GLN A 5 4.63 -2.59 -7.19
C GLN A 5 4.19 -3.56 -6.10
N SER A 6 2.89 -3.78 -5.98
CA SER A 6 2.30 -4.77 -5.06
C SER A 6 1.73 -5.94 -5.84
N PHE A 7 2.03 -7.16 -5.39
CA PHE A 7 1.38 -8.37 -5.86
C PHE A 7 0.47 -8.92 -4.76
N PHE A 8 -0.73 -9.38 -5.13
CA PHE A 8 -1.73 -9.84 -4.19
C PHE A 8 -2.20 -11.25 -4.53
N PHE A 9 -2.19 -12.10 -3.53
CA PHE A 9 -2.84 -13.40 -3.54
C PHE A 9 -4.08 -13.32 -2.65
N SER A 10 -5.22 -13.76 -3.17
CA SER A 10 -6.51 -13.74 -2.48
C SER A 10 -7.17 -15.11 -2.62
N PRO A 11 -7.87 -15.61 -1.58
CA PRO A 11 -8.86 -16.66 -1.75
C PRO A 11 -9.87 -16.27 -2.84
N LYS A 12 -10.37 -17.26 -3.58
CA LYS A 12 -11.36 -17.03 -4.65
C LYS A 12 -12.69 -16.49 -4.11
N GLU A 13 -13.07 -16.94 -2.91
CA GLU A 13 -14.31 -16.57 -2.25
C GLU A 13 -14.02 -15.82 -0.94
N PRO A 14 -14.90 -14.88 -0.52
CA PRO A 14 -14.74 -14.18 0.74
C PRO A 14 -14.71 -15.13 1.94
N VAL A 15 -13.77 -14.92 2.86
CA VAL A 15 -13.66 -15.66 4.11
C VAL A 15 -14.53 -14.98 5.17
N ALA A 16 -15.61 -15.63 5.60
CA ALA A 16 -16.59 -15.04 6.53
C ALA A 16 -17.13 -13.66 6.06
N GLY A 17 -17.28 -13.49 4.73
CA GLY A 17 -17.72 -12.23 4.12
C GLY A 17 -16.63 -11.15 3.98
N TRP A 18 -15.39 -11.46 4.32
CA TRP A 18 -14.22 -10.59 4.11
C TRP A 18 -13.43 -11.01 2.88
N ILE A 19 -13.07 -10.04 2.06
CA ILE A 19 -12.10 -10.18 0.99
C ILE A 19 -10.73 -9.87 1.58
N LEU A 20 -9.84 -10.86 1.51
CA LEU A 20 -8.49 -10.81 2.09
C LEU A 20 -7.49 -10.98 0.96
N ALA A 21 -6.51 -10.09 0.87
CA ALA A 21 -5.41 -10.27 -0.05
C ALA A 21 -4.09 -9.96 0.65
N ALA A 22 -3.05 -10.73 0.36
CA ALA A 22 -1.72 -10.49 0.88
C ALA A 22 -0.67 -10.87 -0.15
N GLY A 23 0.51 -10.25 -0.07
CA GLY A 23 1.62 -10.61 -0.92
C GLY A 23 2.81 -9.68 -0.74
N PRO A 24 3.78 -9.73 -1.66
CA PRO A 24 4.96 -8.87 -1.60
C PRO A 24 4.72 -7.50 -2.24
N VAL A 25 5.40 -6.50 -1.71
CA VAL A 25 5.59 -5.18 -2.33
C VAL A 25 7.07 -4.99 -2.66
N PHE A 26 7.34 -4.32 -3.77
CA PHE A 26 8.67 -3.98 -4.25
C PHE A 26 8.77 -2.49 -4.55
N LEU A 27 9.89 -1.88 -4.18
CA LEU A 27 10.27 -0.52 -4.49
C LEU A 27 11.46 -0.56 -5.46
N TYR A 28 11.28 0.03 -6.64
CA TYR A 28 12.30 0.10 -7.69
C TYR A 28 12.82 1.54 -7.81
N PRO A 29 14.14 1.77 -7.75
CA PRO A 29 14.74 3.09 -7.92
C PRO A 29 14.79 3.47 -9.41
N SER A 30 13.61 3.72 -10.00
CA SER A 30 13.44 4.07 -11.41
C SER A 30 13.51 5.57 -11.68
N ALA A 31 13.64 6.40 -10.63
CA ALA A 31 13.76 7.84 -10.80
C ALA A 31 15.06 8.19 -11.54
N THR A 32 14.96 9.02 -12.59
CA THR A 32 16.11 9.55 -13.33
C THR A 32 16.73 10.78 -12.66
N ASP A 33 15.98 11.45 -11.79
CA ASP A 33 16.43 12.59 -11.01
C ASP A 33 16.57 12.19 -9.53
N PRO A 34 17.78 12.33 -8.94
CA PRO A 34 18.06 12.00 -7.55
C PRO A 34 17.24 12.79 -6.51
N LEU A 35 16.61 13.91 -6.89
CA LEU A 35 15.77 14.75 -6.01
C LEU A 35 14.37 14.17 -5.78
N VAL A 36 13.91 13.28 -6.65
CA VAL A 36 12.55 12.70 -6.63
C VAL A 36 12.56 11.17 -6.50
N GLY A 37 13.72 10.59 -6.19
CA GLY A 37 13.94 9.17 -6.00
C GLY A 37 14.69 8.88 -4.71
N SER A 38 14.43 7.71 -4.14
CA SER A 38 15.16 7.22 -2.97
C SER A 38 16.50 6.57 -3.34
N GLU A 39 16.67 6.16 -4.61
CA GLU A 39 17.81 5.37 -5.10
C GLU A 39 18.01 4.06 -4.32
N LYS A 40 16.95 3.60 -3.64
CA LYS A 40 16.92 2.36 -2.87
C LYS A 40 16.04 1.32 -3.54
N TRP A 41 16.55 0.09 -3.52
CA TRP A 41 15.76 -1.10 -3.70
C TRP A 41 15.14 -1.48 -2.37
N GLY A 42 13.82 -1.68 -2.38
CA GLY A 42 13.09 -2.09 -1.19
C GLY A 42 12.10 -3.20 -1.45
N THR A 43 11.79 -3.94 -0.40
CA THR A 43 10.73 -4.94 -0.42
C THR A 43 10.12 -5.13 0.96
N GLY A 44 8.96 -5.75 1.00
CA GLY A 44 8.32 -6.21 2.22
C GLY A 44 6.91 -6.72 1.96
N PRO A 45 6.11 -6.91 3.02
CA PRO A 45 4.75 -7.39 2.89
C PRO A 45 3.76 -6.27 2.54
N THR A 46 2.71 -6.65 1.84
CA THR A 46 1.50 -5.85 1.61
C THR A 46 0.26 -6.69 1.91
N GLY A 47 -0.80 -6.05 2.37
CA GLY A 47 -2.02 -6.70 2.80
C GLY A 47 -3.24 -5.80 2.63
N LEU A 48 -4.36 -6.42 2.27
CA LEU A 48 -5.66 -5.81 2.09
C LEU A 48 -6.70 -6.64 2.82
N ILE A 49 -7.53 -6.00 3.61
CA ILE A 49 -8.75 -6.58 4.17
C ILE A 49 -9.90 -5.64 3.87
N LEU A 50 -10.96 -6.14 3.25
CA LEU A 50 -12.14 -5.35 2.97
C LEU A 50 -13.41 -6.18 3.02
N LYS A 51 -14.54 -5.51 3.20
CA LYS A 51 -15.86 -6.11 3.16
C LYS A 51 -16.78 -5.31 2.26
N GLN A 52 -17.56 -6.02 1.46
CA GLN A 52 -18.56 -5.45 0.58
C GLN A 52 -19.94 -5.99 0.93
N THR A 53 -20.87 -5.11 1.33
CA THR A 53 -22.24 -5.52 1.69
C THR A 53 -23.21 -4.35 1.55
N GLY A 54 -24.37 -4.60 0.94
CA GLY A 54 -25.45 -3.62 0.88
C GLY A 54 -25.06 -2.26 0.29
N GLY A 55 -24.19 -2.24 -0.73
CA GLY A 55 -23.66 -1.02 -1.35
C GLY A 55 -22.44 -0.42 -0.65
N TRP A 56 -22.13 -0.83 0.58
CA TRP A 56 -20.92 -0.41 1.30
C TRP A 56 -19.72 -1.24 0.87
N THR A 57 -18.56 -0.58 0.79
CA THR A 57 -17.23 -1.17 0.62
C THR A 57 -16.31 -0.47 1.61
N TYR A 58 -15.73 -1.19 2.56
CA TYR A 58 -14.79 -0.60 3.53
C TYR A 58 -13.69 -1.58 3.85
N GLY A 59 -12.53 -1.04 4.22
CA GLY A 59 -11.35 -1.87 4.43
C GLY A 59 -10.12 -1.06 4.75
N ILE A 60 -8.99 -1.77 4.80
CA ILE A 60 -7.67 -1.21 5.04
C ILE A 60 -6.69 -1.88 4.08
N LEU A 61 -5.89 -1.07 3.41
CA LEU A 61 -4.68 -1.48 2.70
C LEU A 61 -3.47 -1.08 3.54
N ALA A 62 -2.53 -1.98 3.76
CA ALA A 62 -1.30 -1.69 4.48
C ALA A 62 -0.10 -2.35 3.81
N ASN A 63 1.05 -1.68 3.84
CA ASN A 63 2.32 -2.29 3.46
C ASN A 63 3.47 -1.80 4.33
N GLN A 64 4.52 -2.59 4.36
CA GLN A 64 5.77 -2.26 5.00
C GLN A 64 6.88 -2.46 3.98
N ILE A 65 7.70 -1.43 3.73
CA ILE A 65 8.82 -1.50 2.81
C ILE A 65 10.10 -1.24 3.56
N TRP A 66 11.05 -2.16 3.45
CA TRP A 66 12.42 -2.00 3.92
C TRP A 66 13.38 -1.93 2.74
N SER A 67 14.32 -0.99 2.74
CA SER A 67 15.42 -0.98 1.76
C SER A 67 16.44 -2.05 2.10
N PHE A 68 16.93 -2.79 1.10
CA PHE A 68 17.98 -3.79 1.27
C PHE A 68 19.21 -3.55 0.37
N ALA A 69 19.09 -2.73 -0.68
CA ALA A 69 20.18 -2.38 -1.58
C ALA A 69 19.97 -0.97 -2.17
N GLY A 70 20.98 -0.44 -2.86
CA GLY A 70 20.98 0.92 -3.43
C GLY A 70 22.12 1.77 -2.89
N ASP A 71 22.12 3.05 -3.23
CA ASP A 71 23.22 3.97 -2.89
C ASP A 71 23.46 4.04 -1.37
N VAL A 72 24.67 3.71 -0.91
CA VAL A 72 25.02 3.65 0.52
C VAL A 72 25.02 5.02 1.21
N GLU A 73 25.15 6.12 0.46
CA GLU A 73 25.13 7.48 1.00
C GLU A 73 23.69 7.98 1.25
N ARG A 74 22.69 7.31 0.67
CA ARG A 74 21.26 7.61 0.89
C ARG A 74 20.70 6.91 2.12
N ARG A 75 19.81 7.59 2.86
CA ARG A 75 19.11 7.02 4.03
C ARG A 75 18.35 5.75 3.64
N SER A 76 18.39 4.74 4.52
CA SER A 76 17.62 3.51 4.34
C SER A 76 16.11 3.80 4.41
N VAL A 77 15.32 3.06 3.65
CA VAL A 77 13.85 3.14 3.68
C VAL A 77 13.34 2.14 4.71
N ASN A 78 12.52 2.63 5.63
CA ASN A 78 11.71 1.78 6.50
C ASN A 78 10.34 2.45 6.60
N ALA A 79 9.49 2.21 5.60
CA ALA A 79 8.24 2.94 5.42
C ALA A 79 7.04 2.03 5.68
N THR A 80 6.21 2.40 6.65
CA THR A 80 4.88 1.82 6.86
C THR A 80 3.86 2.66 6.12
N PHE A 81 3.05 2.06 5.26
CA PHE A 81 1.88 2.68 4.65
C PHE A 81 0.61 2.04 5.20
N VAL A 82 -0.35 2.86 5.61
CA VAL A 82 -1.70 2.41 6.01
C VAL A 82 -2.73 3.32 5.38
N GLN A 83 -3.72 2.71 4.72
CA GLN A 83 -4.82 3.40 4.05
C GLN A 83 -6.16 2.75 4.43
N PRO A 84 -6.83 3.26 5.47
CA PRO A 84 -8.24 3.00 5.69
C PRO A 84 -9.09 3.65 4.60
N PHE A 85 -10.12 2.94 4.17
CA PHE A 85 -11.09 3.46 3.21
C PHE A 85 -12.51 3.01 3.50
N ILE A 86 -13.47 3.83 3.09
CA ILE A 86 -14.88 3.54 3.09
C ILE A 86 -15.52 4.14 1.84
N ALA A 87 -16.44 3.41 1.24
CA ALA A 87 -17.20 3.83 0.08
C ALA A 87 -18.63 3.29 0.15
N TYR A 88 -19.58 4.07 -0.37
CA TYR A 88 -20.98 3.69 -0.52
C TYR A 88 -21.43 3.90 -1.95
N THR A 89 -21.90 2.83 -2.58
CA THR A 89 -22.41 2.83 -3.95
C THR A 89 -23.94 2.79 -3.93
N THR A 90 -24.56 3.81 -4.51
CA THR A 90 -26.01 3.91 -4.63
C THR A 90 -26.55 2.91 -5.65
N LYS A 91 -27.88 2.67 -5.61
CA LYS A 91 -28.58 1.84 -6.62
C LYS A 91 -28.45 2.40 -8.04
N THR A 92 -28.19 3.70 -8.18
CA THR A 92 -27.96 4.39 -9.45
C THR A 92 -26.48 4.38 -9.87
N LYS A 93 -25.63 3.58 -9.21
CA LYS A 93 -24.19 3.39 -9.49
C LYS A 93 -23.31 4.62 -9.23
N THR A 94 -23.76 5.55 -8.40
CA THR A 94 -22.91 6.64 -7.91
C THR A 94 -22.18 6.18 -6.65
N THR A 95 -20.86 6.36 -6.57
CA THR A 95 -20.06 5.96 -5.41
C THR A 95 -19.54 7.19 -4.67
N PHE A 96 -19.88 7.29 -3.39
CA PHE A 96 -19.27 8.25 -2.46
C PHE A 96 -18.15 7.53 -1.72
N GLY A 97 -16.95 8.11 -1.68
CA GLY A 97 -15.78 7.49 -1.08
C GLY A 97 -15.05 8.45 -0.14
N PHE A 98 -14.40 7.86 0.86
CA PHE A 98 -13.47 8.52 1.74
C PHE A 98 -12.30 7.58 2.02
N ASN A 99 -11.09 8.06 1.80
CA ASN A 99 -9.84 7.39 2.16
C ASN A 99 -8.99 8.33 3.00
N THR A 100 -8.22 7.76 3.91
CA THR A 100 -7.14 8.44 4.60
C THR A 100 -5.87 7.64 4.38
N GLU A 101 -4.73 8.31 4.31
CA GLU A 101 -3.45 7.69 4.02
C GLU A 101 -2.44 8.18 5.04
N SER A 102 -1.61 7.25 5.54
CA SER A 102 -0.53 7.56 6.46
C SER A 102 0.70 6.78 6.06
N THR A 103 1.80 7.51 5.87
CA THR A 103 3.12 6.93 5.58
C THR A 103 4.06 7.33 6.70
N TYR A 104 4.64 6.36 7.40
CA TYR A 104 5.61 6.60 8.47
C TYR A 104 6.96 6.01 8.10
N ASN A 105 7.99 6.87 7.99
CA ASN A 105 9.36 6.44 7.75
C ASN A 105 10.13 6.36 9.08
N TRP A 106 10.40 5.15 9.55
CA TRP A 106 11.03 4.91 10.85
C TRP A 106 12.50 5.38 10.95
N ASN A 107 13.15 5.68 9.82
CA ASN A 107 14.49 6.28 9.79
C ASN A 107 14.47 7.81 9.74
N ASP A 108 13.27 8.40 9.74
CA ASP A 108 13.07 9.83 9.90
C ASP A 108 12.76 10.10 11.38
N SER A 109 13.80 10.15 12.20
CA SER A 109 13.69 10.81 13.49
C SER A 109 13.67 12.32 13.23
N GLN A 110 12.49 12.90 13.18
CA GLN A 110 12.30 14.30 13.54
C GLN A 110 11.91 14.39 15.01
#